data_AF-A0A7Z9PVM5-F1
#
_entry.id   AF-A0A7Z9PVM5-F1
#
_cell.length_a   1.000
_cell.length_b   1.000
_cell.length_c   1.000
_cell.angle_alpha   90.00
_cell.angle_beta   90.00
_cell.angle_gamma   90.00
#
_symmetry.space_group_name_H-M   'P 1'
#
loop_
_entity.id
_entity.type
_entity.pdbx_description
1 polymer ?
#
loop_
_entity_poly.entity_id
_entity_poly.type
_entity_poly.pdbx_seq_one_letter_code
_entity_poly.pdbx_strand_id
1 'polypeptide(L)' 'MTGAEVRKLSDEEITVELANLRGKLLALKNKGVSEKIEDTSQFGKIRKDVARLLTEQTARAAS' A
#
# COMPACT_ATOMS: atom_id res chain seq x y z
N MET A 1 5.41 3.95 4.44
CA MET A 1 6.49 4.32 3.48
C MET A 1 6.56 5.83 3.32
N THR A 2 7.75 6.38 3.12
CA THR A 2 7.93 7.80 2.73
C THR A 2 8.00 7.94 1.21
N GLY A 3 7.70 9.13 0.68
CA GLY A 3 7.78 9.36 -0.77
C GLY A 3 9.19 9.17 -1.35
N ALA A 4 10.22 9.39 -0.53
CA ALA A 4 11.61 9.14 -0.90
C ALA A 4 11.94 7.65 -1.00
N GLU A 5 11.33 6.80 -0.17
CA GLU A 5 11.48 5.33 -0.26
C GLU A 5 10.81 4.78 -1.53
N VAL A 6 9.63 5.29 -1.88
CA VAL A 6 8.88 4.85 -3.06
C VAL A 6 9.68 5.10 -4.35
N ARG A 7 10.35 6.25 -4.45
CA ARG A 7 11.19 6.60 -5.61
C ARG A 7 12.43 5.73 -5.78
N LYS A 8 12.91 5.08 -4.72
CA LYS A 8 14.08 4.19 -4.76
C LYS A 8 13.74 2.80 -5.28
N LEU A 9 12.45 2.44 -5.35
CA LEU A 9 12.01 1.14 -5.83
C LEU A 9 12.02 1.10 -7.36
N SER A 10 12.32 -0.07 -7.91
CA SER A 10 12.09 -0.40 -9.33
C SER A 10 10.60 -0.57 -9.64
N ASP A 11 10.24 -0.57 -10.93
CA ASP A 11 8.84 -0.75 -11.35
C ASP A 11 8.29 -2.13 -10.94
N GLU A 12 9.12 -3.16 -11.02
CA GLU A 12 8.80 -4.51 -10.56
C GLU A 12 8.55 -4.52 -9.04
N GLU A 13 9.42 -3.88 -8.25
CA GLU A 13 9.23 -3.80 -6.80
C GLU A 13 7.96 -3.01 -6.41
N ILE A 14 7.63 -1.95 -7.15
CA ILE A 14 6.39 -1.19 -6.93
C ILE A 14 5.15 -2.07 -7.17
N THR A 15 5.15 -2.88 -8.24
CA THR A 15 4.02 -3.77 -8.53
C THR A 15 3.86 -4.88 -7.51
N VAL A 16 4.98 -5.48 -7.07
CA VAL A 16 4.99 -6.50 -6.01
C VAL A 16 4.49 -5.91 -4.69
N GLU A 17 4.98 -4.74 -4.28
CA GLU A 17 4.57 -4.15 -3.01
C GLU A 17 3.11 -3.66 -3.03
N LEU A 18 2.60 -3.21 -4.19
CA LEU A 18 1.17 -2.93 -4.36
C LEU A 18 0.30 -4.16 -4.14
N ALA A 19 0.70 -5.32 -4.67
CA ALA A 19 -0.02 -6.57 -4.46
C ALA A 19 0.01 -6.97 -2.97
N ASN A 20 1.16 -6.86 -2.32
CA ASN A 20 1.34 -7.14 -0.89
C ASN A 20 0.44 -6.26 -0.02
N LEU A 21 0.44 -4.94 -0.24
CA LEU A 21 -0.36 -3.99 0.54
C LEU A 21 -1.87 -4.20 0.35
N ARG A 22 -2.31 -4.54 -0.87
CA ARG A 22 -3.70 -4.91 -1.15
C ARG A 22 -4.09 -6.20 -0.42
N GLY A 23 -3.21 -7.20 -0.41
CA GLY A 23 -3.39 -8.44 0.35
C GLY A 23 -3.50 -8.19 1.86
N LYS A 24 -2.62 -7.37 2.43
CA LYS A 24 -2.67 -6.95 3.84
C LYS A 24 -3.98 -6.22 4.17
N LEU A 25 -4.44 -5.34 3.28
CA LEU A 25 -5.71 -4.64 3.46
C LEU A 25 -6.90 -5.62 3.47
N LEU A 26 -6.90 -6.62 2.59
CA LEU A 26 -7.93 -7.66 2.57
C LEU A 26 -7.91 -8.51 3.84
N ALA A 27 -6.73 -8.94 4.28
CA ALA A 27 -6.57 -9.68 5.52
C ALA A 27 -7.07 -8.89 6.73
N LEU A 28 -6.75 -7.60 6.82
CA LEU A 28 -7.24 -6.70 7.87
C LEU A 28 -8.77 -6.53 7.83
N LYS A 29 -9.36 -6.42 6.64
CA LYS A 29 -10.82 -6.37 6.49
C LYS A 29 -11.46 -7.66 6.99
N ASN A 30 -10.92 -8.82 6.61
CA ASN A 30 -11.44 -10.12 7.03
C ASN A 30 -11.35 -10.29 8.55
N LYS A 31 -10.21 -9.92 9.15
CA LYS A 31 -10.06 -9.89 10.62
C LYS A 31 -11.07 -8.97 11.30
N GLY A 32 -11.38 -7.82 10.71
CA GLY A 32 -12.38 -6.90 11.25
C GLY A 32 -13.81 -7.41 11.26
N VAL A 33 -14.11 -8.43 10.48
CA VAL A 33 -15.42 -9.08 10.48
C VAL A 33 -15.51 -10.16 11.56
N SER A 34 -14.41 -10.86 11.86
CA SER A 34 -14.37 -11.97 12.82
C SER A 34 -13.91 -11.58 14.23
N GLU A 35 -13.12 -10.53 14.37
CA GLU A 35 -12.41 -10.15 15.60
C GLU A 35 -12.44 -8.64 15.84
N LYS A 36 -12.27 -8.22 17.10
CA LYS A 36 -12.19 -6.81 17.46
C LYS A 36 -10.82 -6.27 17.02
N ILE A 37 -10.81 -5.38 16.02
CA ILE A 37 -9.57 -4.76 15.54
C ILE A 37 -9.03 -3.82 16.63
N GLU A 38 -7.83 -4.11 17.10
CA GLU A 38 -7.14 -3.28 18.10
C GLU A 38 -6.57 -2.00 17.49
N ASP A 39 -5.96 -2.08 16.29
CA ASP A 39 -5.37 -0.93 15.60
C ASP A 39 -6.06 -0.65 14.25
N THR A 40 -7.09 0.20 14.28
CA THR A 40 -7.79 0.66 13.07
C THR A 40 -6.98 1.69 12.27
N SER A 41 -5.87 2.23 12.83
CA SER A 41 -5.02 3.18 12.11
C SER A 41 -4.29 2.54 10.93
N GLN A 42 -4.10 1.21 10.96
CA GLN A 42 -3.44 0.45 9.89
C GLN A 42 -4.16 0.57 8.55
N PHE A 43 -5.50 0.64 8.55
CA PHE A 43 -6.26 0.86 7.32
C PHE A 43 -5.88 2.18 6.63
N GLY A 44 -5.76 3.26 7.41
CA GLY A 44 -5.38 4.57 6.90
C GLY A 44 -3.94 4.61 6.40
N LYS A 45 -3.01 3.98 7.13
CA LYS A 45 -1.59 3.90 6.76
C LYS A 45 -1.41 3.12 5.45
N ILE A 46 -2.02 1.94 5.34
CA ILE A 46 -1.92 1.09 4.13
C ILE A 46 -2.51 1.80 2.90
N ARG A 47 -3.67 2.45 3.04
CA ARG A 47 -4.26 3.22 1.92
C ARG A 47 -3.35 4.36 1.44
N LYS A 48 -2.70 5.07 2.38
CA LYS A 48 -1.74 6.14 2.04
C LYS A 48 -0.52 5.59 1.31
N ASP A 49 0.00 4.45 1.73
CA ASP A 49 1.16 3.82 1.10
C ASP A 49 0.82 3.31 -0.32
N VAL A 50 -0.36 2.69 -0.51
CA VAL A 50 -0.89 2.32 -1.84
C VAL A 50 -1.02 3.55 -2.74
N ALA A 51 -1.56 4.66 -2.24
CA ALA A 51 -1.72 5.89 -3.03
C ALA A 51 -0.36 6.42 -3.52
N ARG A 52 0.65 6.43 -2.65
CA ARG A 52 2.01 6.89 -3.01
C ARG A 52 2.65 6.03 -4.10
N LEU A 53 2.51 4.71 -4.01
CA LEU A 53 3.03 3.79 -5.03
C LEU A 53 2.36 4.01 -6.40
N LEU A 54 1.03 4.19 -6.41
CA LEU A 54 0.29 4.48 -7.64
C LEU A 54 0.67 5.85 -8.23
N THR A 55 0.93 6.86 -7.40
CA THR A 55 1.40 8.17 -7.86
C THR A 55 2.74 8.07 -8.56
N GLU A 56 3.69 7.31 -7.99
CA GLU A 56 4.99 7.09 -8.61
C GLU A 56 4.88 6.33 -9.94
N GLN A 57 4.08 5.26 -9.97
CA GLN A 57 3.83 4.51 -11.22
C GLN A 57 3.23 5.41 -12.31
N THR A 58 2.29 6.28 -11.93
CA THR A 58 1.69 7.25 -12.87
C THR A 58 2.72 8.28 -13.35
N ALA A 59 3.57 8.77 -12.44
CA ALA A 59 4.62 9.73 -12.77
C ALA A 59 5.64 9.15 -13.77
N ARG A 60 6.01 7.87 -13.61
CA ARG A 60 6.90 7.15 -14.53
C ARG A 60 6.27 6.84 -15.87
N ALA A 61 4.96 6.55 -15.91
CA ALA A 61 4.25 6.33 -17.16
C ALA A 61 4.06 7.62 -17.98
N ALA A 62 4.11 8.79 -17.33
CA ALA A 62 3.95 10.09 -17.97
C ALA A 62 5.27 10.74 -18.42
N SER A 63 6.42 10.14 -18.07
CA SER A 63 7.78 10.58 -18.47
C SER A 63 8.29 9.79 -19.66
#